data_AF-A0AAD9IT25-F1
#
_entry.id   AF-A0AAD9IT25-F1
#
_cell.length_a   1.000
_cell.length_b   1.000
_cell.length_c   1.000
_cell.angle_alpha   90.00
_cell.angle_beta   90.00
_cell.angle_gamma   90.00
#
_symmetry.space_group_name_H-M   'P 1'
#
loop_
_entity.id
_entity.type
_entity.pdbx_description
1 polymer ?
#
loop_
_entity_poly.entity_id
_entity_poly.type
_entity_poly.pdbx_seq_one_letter_code
_entity_poly.pdbx_strand_id
1 'polypeptide(L)'
;MKCLTLDEREFRTDDVTDYVLTDYPDTTKNGPPPAWGSGSFNVTEDQARQACIEAIDSSPAVSSCQSLMDNATYSDMIVTCLMDIQRTDSLEWAVDRRREFEQICVAMIITQNVTDRQGDLTTMMMNNIATVTNVLCPADCSNNGRCVDGTCQCSTDYLGADCSIKKGQVPVLKKYLIEDGCDMTDMECRAMRVVVNGAANTPNLACKIIITKVILVSLSLSLSLSLSLSLSLSRSVCKYLFV
;
A
#
# COMPACT_ATOMS: atom_id res chain seq x y z
N MET A 1 23.73 -10.05 -9.52
CA MET A 1 23.52 -8.62 -9.80
C MET A 1 23.07 -7.96 -8.50
N LYS A 2 23.38 -6.68 -8.28
CA LYS A 2 22.86 -5.96 -7.11
C LYS A 2 21.44 -5.50 -7.41
N CYS A 3 20.49 -5.82 -6.54
CA CYS A 3 19.14 -5.27 -6.68
C CYS A 3 19.14 -3.87 -6.12
N LEU A 4 18.57 -2.94 -6.86
CA LEU A 4 18.28 -1.60 -6.36
C LEU A 4 16.79 -1.59 -6.05
N THR A 5 16.46 -1.36 -4.78
CA THR A 5 15.12 -0.96 -4.39
C THR A 5 14.99 0.52 -4.71
N LEU A 6 13.95 0.93 -5.43
CA LEU A 6 13.61 2.34 -5.56
C LEU A 6 12.95 2.78 -4.23
N ASP A 7 13.40 3.90 -3.66
CA ASP A 7 12.75 4.52 -2.50
C ASP A 7 11.38 5.09 -2.94
N GLU A 8 10.41 5.15 -2.04
CA GLU A 8 9.05 5.67 -2.33
C GLU A 8 9.08 7.12 -2.84
N ARG A 9 10.17 7.85 -2.60
CA ARG A 9 10.40 9.23 -3.07
C ARG A 9 10.84 9.36 -4.53
N GLU A 10 11.20 8.28 -5.21
CA GLU A 10 11.49 8.27 -6.67
C GLU A 10 10.29 7.82 -7.51
N PHE A 11 9.14 7.55 -6.89
CA PHE A 11 7.90 7.27 -7.61
C PHE A 11 7.40 8.54 -8.31
N ARG A 12 7.44 8.52 -9.64
CA ARG A 12 6.72 9.48 -10.46
C ARG A 12 5.23 9.17 -10.35
N THR A 13 4.43 10.19 -10.07
CA THR A 13 2.96 10.13 -9.88
C THR A 13 2.20 9.52 -11.05
N ASP A 14 2.83 9.42 -12.22
CA ASP A 14 2.34 8.81 -13.45
C ASP A 14 2.28 7.27 -13.40
N ASP A 15 3.01 6.62 -12.49
CA ASP A 15 2.95 5.15 -12.27
C ASP A 15 1.93 4.74 -11.18
N VAL A 16 1.25 5.70 -10.55
CA VAL A 16 0.34 5.51 -9.40
C VAL A 16 -1.13 5.75 -9.79
N THR A 17 -1.55 5.31 -10.97
CA THR A 17 -2.98 5.36 -11.33
C THR A 17 -3.77 4.11 -10.92
N ASP A 18 -3.12 3.12 -10.31
CA ASP A 18 -3.76 1.84 -9.93
C ASP A 18 -3.78 1.56 -8.41
N TYR A 19 -3.25 2.47 -7.58
CA TYR A 19 -3.16 2.29 -6.12
C TYR A 19 -4.17 3.10 -5.30
N VAL A 20 -5.01 3.94 -5.93
CA VAL A 20 -5.96 4.83 -5.21
C VAL A 20 -7.44 4.58 -5.57
N LEU A 21 -7.74 3.52 -6.34
CA LEU A 21 -9.13 3.15 -6.67
C LEU A 21 -9.37 1.65 -6.45
N THR A 22 -8.93 1.09 -5.33
CA THR A 22 -9.47 -0.20 -4.89
C THR A 22 -10.75 0.05 -4.12
N ASP A 23 -11.87 -0.24 -4.79
CA ASP A 23 -13.21 -0.47 -4.24
C ASP A 23 -13.66 0.50 -3.12
N TYR A 24 -14.28 1.61 -3.51
CA TYR A 24 -15.30 2.19 -2.65
C TYR A 24 -16.36 1.10 -2.45
N PRO A 25 -16.61 0.61 -1.22
CA PRO A 25 -17.55 -0.48 -1.02
C PRO A 25 -18.91 -0.02 -1.52
N ASP A 26 -19.38 -0.69 -2.56
CA ASP A 26 -20.72 -0.52 -3.10
C ASP A 26 -21.72 -0.74 -1.96
N THR A 27 -22.23 0.36 -1.41
CA THR A 27 -23.15 0.37 -0.27
C THR A 27 -24.50 -0.27 -0.61
N THR A 28 -24.72 -0.61 -1.88
CA THR A 28 -25.91 -1.34 -2.33
C THR A 28 -25.75 -2.87 -2.25
N LYS A 29 -24.51 -3.38 -2.11
CA LYS A 29 -24.23 -4.83 -2.00
C LYS A 29 -24.22 -5.33 -0.56
N ASN A 30 -23.88 -4.47 0.38
CA ASN A 30 -23.84 -4.82 1.80
C ASN A 30 -25.12 -4.28 2.45
N GLY A 31 -25.97 -5.18 2.94
CA GLY A 31 -27.22 -4.82 3.63
C GLY A 31 -27.00 -3.89 4.82
N PRO A 32 -28.09 -3.43 5.48
CA PRO A 32 -27.96 -2.54 6.64
C PRO A 32 -27.04 -3.17 7.70
N PRO A 33 -26.17 -2.37 8.36
CA PRO A 33 -25.32 -2.87 9.42
C PRO A 33 -26.13 -3.60 10.51
N PRO A 34 -25.59 -4.67 11.12
CA PRO A 34 -26.28 -5.42 12.17
C PRO A 34 -26.49 -4.56 13.42
N ALA A 35 -27.53 -4.84 14.21
CA ALA A 35 -27.79 -4.11 15.44
C ALA A 35 -26.72 -4.41 16.51
N TRP A 36 -26.27 -3.36 17.19
CA TRP A 36 -25.32 -3.46 18.32
C TRP A 36 -25.83 -4.39 19.41
N GLY A 37 -24.95 -5.25 19.93
CA GLY A 37 -25.28 -6.15 21.04
C GLY A 37 -26.37 -7.18 20.73
N SER A 38 -26.70 -7.43 19.45
CA SER A 38 -27.48 -8.61 19.09
C SER A 38 -26.66 -9.86 19.43
N GLY A 39 -27.26 -10.88 20.06
CA GLY A 39 -26.59 -11.92 20.88
C GLY A 39 -25.46 -12.79 20.26
N SER A 40 -24.96 -12.45 19.08
CA SER A 40 -23.70 -12.93 18.50
C SER A 40 -22.56 -11.90 18.52
N PHE A 41 -22.82 -10.65 18.91
CA PHE A 41 -21.89 -9.51 18.92
C PHE A 41 -21.49 -9.15 20.35
N ASN A 42 -20.18 -9.06 20.60
CA ASN A 42 -19.62 -8.73 21.90
C ASN A 42 -19.40 -7.23 22.11
N VAL A 43 -19.29 -6.44 21.04
CA VAL A 43 -18.98 -5.01 21.09
C VAL A 43 -20.26 -4.17 21.14
N THR A 44 -20.34 -3.24 22.11
CA THR A 44 -21.42 -2.24 22.19
C THR A 44 -21.10 -0.98 21.39
N GLU A 45 -22.12 -0.18 21.05
CA GLU A 45 -21.92 1.10 20.37
C GLU A 45 -20.97 2.03 21.16
N ASP A 46 -21.14 2.12 22.48
CA ASP A 46 -20.31 2.98 23.33
C ASP A 46 -18.85 2.50 23.36
N GLN A 47 -18.62 1.18 23.42
CA GLN A 47 -17.27 0.61 23.34
C GLN A 47 -16.63 0.91 21.98
N ALA A 48 -17.37 0.73 20.89
CA ALA A 48 -16.91 1.04 19.55
C ALA A 48 -16.59 2.53 19.39
N ARG A 49 -17.48 3.42 19.87
CA ARG A 49 -17.32 4.87 19.79
C ARG A 49 -16.09 5.33 20.54
N GLN A 50 -15.91 4.83 21.77
CA GLN A 50 -14.75 5.18 22.57
C GLN A 50 -13.46 4.68 21.92
N ALA A 51 -13.45 3.45 21.40
CA ALA A 51 -12.29 2.91 20.68
C ALA A 51 -11.95 3.72 19.43
N CYS A 52 -12.94 4.16 18.64
CA CYS A 52 -12.73 5.02 17.47
C CYS A 52 -12.13 6.37 17.84
N ILE A 53 -12.67 7.04 18.86
CA ILE A 53 -12.18 8.34 19.34
C ILE A 53 -10.75 8.17 19.87
N GLU A 54 -10.51 7.20 20.75
CA GLU A 54 -9.18 6.95 21.30
C GLU A 54 -8.17 6.60 20.22
N ALA A 55 -8.54 5.74 19.26
CA ALA A 55 -7.64 5.36 18.18
C ALA A 55 -7.26 6.55 17.31
N ILE A 56 -8.22 7.39 16.91
CA ILE A 56 -7.97 8.58 16.08
C ILE A 56 -7.19 9.63 16.89
N ASP A 57 -7.65 9.99 18.08
CA ASP A 57 -7.04 11.06 18.89
C ASP A 57 -5.66 10.69 19.45
N SER A 58 -5.34 9.39 19.56
CA SER A 58 -4.00 8.94 19.97
C SER A 58 -2.89 9.29 18.99
N SER A 59 -3.23 9.65 17.74
CA SER A 59 -2.24 10.05 16.74
C SER A 59 -1.79 11.50 16.93
N PRO A 60 -0.49 11.75 17.12
CA PRO A 60 0.04 13.12 17.12
C PRO A 60 -0.19 13.82 15.77
N ALA A 61 -0.27 13.06 14.67
CA ALA A 61 -0.59 13.59 13.37
C ALA A 61 -2.01 14.13 13.31
N VAL A 62 -2.99 13.36 13.80
CA VAL A 62 -4.39 13.81 13.90
C VAL A 62 -4.48 15.14 14.64
N SER A 63 -3.82 15.27 15.80
CA SER A 63 -3.82 16.53 16.56
C SER A 63 -3.24 17.72 15.79
N SER A 64 -2.21 17.48 14.98
CA SER A 64 -1.60 18.50 14.13
C SER A 64 -2.48 18.87 12.93
N CYS A 65 -3.28 17.90 12.45
CA CYS A 65 -4.20 18.03 11.32
C CYS A 65 -5.57 18.57 11.68
N GLN A 66 -5.98 18.55 12.95
CA GLN A 66 -7.28 19.06 13.40
C GLN A 66 -7.52 20.52 13.01
N SER A 67 -6.47 21.33 12.89
CA SER A 67 -6.58 22.71 12.42
C SER A 67 -6.86 22.84 10.90
N LEU A 68 -6.57 21.78 10.14
CA LEU A 68 -6.71 21.71 8.68
C LEU A 68 -8.00 20.99 8.25
N MET A 69 -8.61 20.23 9.16
CA MET A 69 -9.82 19.45 8.91
C MET A 69 -11.01 20.06 9.64
N ASP A 70 -12.16 20.14 8.98
CA ASP A 70 -13.38 20.61 9.62
C ASP A 70 -14.01 19.54 10.54
N ASN A 71 -14.85 19.99 11.46
CA ASN A 71 -15.54 19.10 12.40
C ASN A 71 -16.43 18.07 11.68
N ALA A 72 -16.92 18.41 10.47
CA ALA A 72 -17.74 17.51 9.67
C ALA A 72 -16.93 16.30 9.20
N THR A 73 -15.70 16.51 8.72
CA THR A 73 -14.80 15.44 8.28
C THR A 73 -14.40 14.56 9.46
N TYR A 74 -14.04 15.14 10.62
CA TYR A 74 -13.76 14.35 11.82
C TYR A 74 -14.97 13.49 12.23
N SER A 75 -16.18 14.06 12.23
CA SER A 75 -17.40 13.34 12.57
C SER A 75 -17.68 12.18 11.60
N ASP A 76 -17.44 12.37 10.31
CA ASP A 76 -17.63 11.32 9.29
C ASP A 76 -16.67 10.15 9.47
N MET A 77 -15.44 10.44 9.90
CA MET A 77 -14.44 9.41 10.21
C MET A 77 -14.85 8.55 11.41
N ILE A 78 -15.43 9.16 12.44
CA ILE A 78 -16.00 8.43 13.59
C ILE A 78 -17.19 7.58 13.16
N VAL A 79 -18.10 8.13 12.36
CA VAL A 79 -19.28 7.40 11.87
C VAL A 79 -18.87 6.18 11.05
N THR A 80 -17.92 6.33 10.14
CA THR A 80 -17.50 5.21 9.29
C THR A 80 -16.69 4.19 10.08
N CYS A 81 -15.89 4.62 11.08
CA CYS A 81 -15.26 3.71 12.03
C CYS A 81 -16.26 2.85 12.80
N LEU A 82 -17.34 3.46 13.27
CA LEU A 82 -18.43 2.72 13.91
C LEU A 82 -19.04 1.69 12.96
N MET A 83 -19.23 2.03 11.68
CA MET A 83 -19.77 1.08 10.69
C MET A 83 -18.86 -0.11 10.45
N ASP A 84 -17.54 0.09 10.44
CA ASP A 84 -16.57 -1.00 10.25
C ASP A 84 -16.55 -1.95 11.45
N ILE A 85 -16.55 -1.40 12.67
CA ILE A 85 -16.68 -2.20 13.90
C ILE A 85 -18.03 -2.90 13.94
N GLN A 86 -19.12 -2.22 13.57
CA GLN A 86 -20.47 -2.79 13.57
C GLN A 86 -20.58 -3.99 12.62
N ARG A 87 -19.89 -3.96 11.49
CA ARG A 87 -19.90 -5.05 10.51
C ARG A 87 -19.00 -6.23 10.90
N THR A 88 -17.96 -5.98 11.67
CA THR A 88 -16.91 -6.99 11.95
C THR A 88 -16.88 -7.50 13.39
N ASP A 89 -17.58 -6.83 14.31
CA ASP A 89 -17.52 -7.05 15.76
C ASP A 89 -16.09 -6.98 16.34
N SER A 90 -15.20 -6.19 15.71
CA SER A 90 -13.80 -6.10 16.12
C SER A 90 -13.37 -4.64 16.32
N LEU A 91 -12.80 -4.35 17.49
CA LEU A 91 -12.23 -3.04 17.80
C LEU A 91 -10.92 -2.74 17.06
N GLU A 92 -10.28 -3.74 16.45
CA GLU A 92 -9.02 -3.56 15.70
C GLU A 92 -9.19 -2.59 14.54
N TRP A 93 -10.39 -2.51 13.96
CA TRP A 93 -10.72 -1.60 12.86
C TRP A 93 -10.58 -0.12 13.26
N ALA A 94 -10.65 0.23 14.55
CA ALA A 94 -10.43 1.60 15.00
C ALA A 94 -9.01 2.10 14.63
N VAL A 95 -8.00 1.21 14.69
CA VAL A 95 -6.62 1.54 14.31
C VAL A 95 -6.49 1.75 12.81
N ASP A 96 -7.18 0.95 11.99
CA ASP A 96 -7.15 1.11 10.54
C ASP A 96 -7.81 2.43 10.11
N ARG A 97 -8.85 2.88 10.83
CA ARG A 97 -9.46 4.19 10.58
C ARG A 97 -8.56 5.35 10.97
N ARG A 98 -7.78 5.23 12.05
CA ARG A 98 -6.72 6.21 12.35
C ARG A 98 -5.77 6.32 11.14
N ARG A 99 -5.30 5.20 10.60
CA ARG A 99 -4.36 5.19 9.46
C ARG A 99 -4.95 5.85 8.21
N GLU A 100 -6.23 5.59 7.92
CA GLU A 100 -6.93 6.24 6.81
C GLU A 100 -7.03 7.76 7.03
N PHE A 101 -7.33 8.21 8.26
CA PHE A 101 -7.32 9.63 8.61
C PHE A 101 -5.95 10.27 8.38
N GLU A 102 -4.88 9.61 8.85
CA GLU A 102 -3.50 10.08 8.68
C GLU A 102 -3.15 10.25 7.20
N GLN A 103 -3.56 9.30 6.35
CA GLN A 103 -3.40 9.38 4.90
C GLN A 103 -4.20 10.54 4.29
N ILE A 104 -5.46 10.72 4.69
CA ILE A 104 -6.29 11.84 4.25
C ILE A 104 -5.62 13.17 4.64
N CYS A 105 -5.08 13.28 5.85
CA CYS A 105 -4.38 14.49 6.26
C CYS A 105 -3.14 14.76 5.40
N VAL A 106 -2.28 13.75 5.19
CA VAL A 106 -1.10 13.89 4.32
C VAL A 106 -1.51 14.31 2.92
N ALA A 107 -2.58 13.70 2.37
CA ALA A 107 -3.12 14.05 1.07
C ALA A 107 -3.64 15.50 1.04
N MET A 108 -4.35 15.97 2.06
CA MET A 108 -4.79 17.36 2.16
C MET A 108 -3.60 18.33 2.21
N ILE A 109 -2.56 18.00 2.97
CA ILE A 109 -1.33 18.80 3.04
C ILE A 109 -0.66 18.86 1.68
N ILE A 110 -0.49 17.72 0.99
CA ILE A 110 0.18 17.66 -0.32
C ILE A 110 -0.67 18.34 -1.41
N THR A 111 -1.98 18.13 -1.42
CA THR A 111 -2.87 18.68 -2.45
C THR A 111 -3.15 20.18 -2.28
N GLN A 112 -3.02 20.72 -1.06
CA GLN A 112 -3.00 22.17 -0.85
C GLN A 112 -1.64 22.81 -1.20
N ASN A 113 -0.56 22.02 -1.31
CA ASN A 113 0.75 22.48 -1.76
C ASN A 113 0.88 22.44 -3.29
N VAL A 114 0.15 23.31 -3.97
CA VAL A 114 0.51 23.65 -5.35
C VAL A 114 1.81 24.45 -5.30
N THR A 115 2.91 23.83 -5.73
CA THR A 115 4.18 24.50 -5.97
C THR A 115 4.00 25.56 -7.06
N ASP A 116 4.65 26.72 -6.94
CA ASP A 116 4.64 27.68 -8.05
C ASP A 116 5.42 27.14 -9.26
N ARG A 117 5.48 27.92 -10.36
CA ARG A 117 6.21 27.51 -11.58
C ARG A 117 7.72 27.37 -11.38
N GLN A 118 8.25 27.83 -10.25
CA GLN A 118 9.64 27.72 -9.84
C GLN A 118 9.88 26.52 -8.92
N GLY A 119 8.83 25.84 -8.46
CA GLY A 119 8.93 24.72 -7.53
C GLY A 119 9.02 25.13 -6.07
N ASP A 120 8.81 26.43 -5.76
CA ASP A 120 8.87 26.93 -4.39
C ASP A 120 7.50 26.77 -3.71
N LEU A 121 7.54 26.24 -2.48
CA LEU A 121 6.39 26.29 -1.58
C LEU A 121 6.18 27.73 -1.12
N THR A 122 4.93 28.22 -1.15
CA THR A 122 4.63 29.53 -0.58
C THR A 122 5.10 29.55 0.89
N THR A 123 5.95 30.52 1.23
CA THR A 123 6.73 30.58 2.48
C THR A 123 5.87 30.63 3.76
N MET A 124 4.55 30.79 3.63
CA MET A 124 3.57 30.71 4.74
C MET A 124 3.10 29.27 5.06
N MET A 125 3.35 28.29 4.19
CA MET A 125 2.90 26.89 4.33
C MET A 125 4.01 25.90 4.75
N MET A 126 5.28 26.32 4.72
CA MET A 126 6.43 25.47 5.09
C MET A 126 6.42 24.99 6.54
N ASN A 127 5.66 25.64 7.43
CA ASN A 127 5.61 25.27 8.85
C ASN A 127 4.64 24.12 9.17
N ASN A 128 3.65 23.83 8.31
CA ASN A 128 2.64 22.81 8.62
C ASN A 128 3.02 21.41 8.08
N ILE A 129 3.77 21.34 6.98
CA ILE A 129 4.15 20.06 6.38
C ILE A 129 5.18 19.35 7.25
N ALA A 130 6.29 20.01 7.55
CA ALA A 130 7.35 19.42 8.37
C ALA A 130 6.82 19.03 9.76
N THR A 131 5.95 19.86 10.36
CA THR A 131 5.34 19.57 11.66
C THR A 131 4.50 18.30 11.64
N VAL A 132 3.73 18.06 10.57
CA VAL A 132 2.88 16.87 10.44
C VAL A 132 3.66 15.64 9.96
N THR A 133 4.55 15.78 8.99
CA THR A 133 5.35 14.66 8.47
C THR A 133 6.36 14.15 9.49
N ASN A 134 6.87 15.01 10.39
CA ASN A 134 7.81 14.60 11.44
C ASN A 134 7.14 13.84 12.60
N VAL A 135 5.81 13.78 12.63
CA VAL A 135 5.07 13.00 13.64
C VAL A 135 4.35 11.78 13.05
N LEU A 136 4.38 11.64 11.72
CA LEU A 136 3.80 10.53 10.98
C LEU A 136 4.86 9.51 10.61
N CYS A 137 4.70 8.29 11.11
CA CYS A 137 5.52 7.17 10.68
C CYS A 137 4.73 6.24 9.76
N PRO A 138 5.37 5.71 8.71
CA PRO A 138 4.69 4.81 7.80
C PRO A 138 4.19 3.58 8.56
N ALA A 139 2.89 3.30 8.40
CA ALA A 139 2.16 2.19 9.02
C ALA A 139 2.40 2.00 10.54
N ASP A 140 2.60 3.08 11.31
CA ASP A 140 2.94 3.00 12.74
C ASP A 140 4.19 2.15 13.03
N CYS A 141 5.16 2.15 12.10
CA CYS A 141 6.31 1.26 12.14
C CYS A 141 5.93 -0.22 12.28
N SER A 142 4.75 -0.61 11.77
CA SER A 142 4.19 -1.97 11.84
C SER A 142 4.21 -2.56 13.25
N ASN A 143 4.19 -1.73 14.29
CA ASN A 143 4.41 -2.12 15.69
C ASN A 143 5.74 -2.86 15.95
N ASN A 144 6.68 -2.78 15.02
CA ASN A 144 7.97 -3.46 15.03
C ASN A 144 9.16 -2.48 15.15
N GLY A 145 8.90 -1.23 15.51
CA GLY A 145 9.91 -0.19 15.65
C GLY A 145 9.44 0.96 16.52
N ARG A 146 10.28 1.97 16.63
CA ARG A 146 9.95 3.24 17.28
C ARG A 146 9.87 4.34 16.24
N CYS A 147 8.80 5.13 16.29
CA CYS A 147 8.69 6.33 15.47
C CYS A 147 9.55 7.45 16.07
N VAL A 148 10.47 7.99 15.28
CA VAL A 148 11.34 9.12 15.66
C VAL A 148 11.43 10.08 14.48
N ASP A 149 10.92 11.29 14.66
CA ASP A 149 10.92 12.36 13.65
C ASP A 149 10.40 11.90 12.27
N GLY A 150 9.24 11.22 12.28
CA GLY A 150 8.58 10.73 11.07
C GLY A 150 9.26 9.54 10.40
N THR A 151 10.29 8.98 11.03
CA THR A 151 11.06 7.84 10.53
C THR A 151 10.99 6.67 11.49
N CYS A 152 10.84 5.46 10.95
CA CYS A 152 10.85 4.26 11.78
C CYS A 152 12.26 3.76 12.10
N GLN A 153 12.58 3.70 13.39
CA GLN A 153 13.73 2.97 13.91
C GLN A 153 13.31 1.53 14.23
N CYS A 154 13.56 0.61 13.30
CA CYS A 154 13.14 -0.79 13.44
C CYS A 154 13.86 -1.53 14.57
N SER A 155 13.13 -2.46 15.19
CA SER A 155 13.67 -3.42 16.14
C SER A 155 14.66 -4.38 15.46
N THR A 156 15.45 -5.10 16.26
CA THR A 156 16.59 -5.89 15.77
C THR A 156 16.26 -6.87 14.65
N ASP A 157 15.04 -7.39 14.55
CA ASP A 157 14.66 -8.39 13.55
C ASP A 157 13.82 -7.85 12.39
N TYR A 158 13.65 -6.53 12.28
CA TYR A 158 12.80 -5.90 11.27
C TYR A 158 13.53 -4.87 10.42
N LEU A 159 13.00 -4.64 9.22
CA LEU A 159 13.53 -3.81 8.14
C LEU A 159 12.38 -3.18 7.35
N GLY A 160 12.72 -2.29 6.42
CA GLY A 160 11.77 -1.53 5.61
C GLY A 160 11.54 -0.13 6.17
N ALA A 161 10.90 0.74 5.38
CA ALA A 161 10.58 2.10 5.82
C ALA A 161 9.61 2.11 7.01
N ASP A 162 8.77 1.07 7.11
CA ASP A 162 7.71 0.88 8.10
C ASP A 162 7.94 -0.32 9.02
N CYS A 163 9.12 -0.95 9.00
CA CYS A 163 9.44 -2.13 9.80
C CYS A 163 8.52 -3.36 9.60
N SER A 164 7.83 -3.46 8.45
CA SER A 164 6.97 -4.62 8.14
C SER A 164 7.77 -5.87 7.71
N ILE A 165 9.06 -5.73 7.40
CA ILE A 165 9.86 -6.78 6.76
C ILE A 165 10.73 -7.47 7.79
N LYS A 166 10.54 -8.78 8.00
CA LYS A 166 11.39 -9.55 8.92
C LYS A 166 12.76 -9.80 8.28
N LYS A 167 13.85 -9.64 9.04
CA LYS A 167 15.20 -9.98 8.59
C LYS A 167 15.29 -11.44 8.14
N GLY A 168 15.90 -11.66 6.98
CA GLY A 168 16.01 -12.99 6.37
C GLY A 168 14.74 -13.45 5.63
N GLN A 169 13.67 -12.65 5.61
CA GLN A 169 12.54 -12.91 4.74
C GLN A 169 12.95 -12.70 3.28
N VAL A 170 12.70 -13.72 2.45
CA VAL A 170 12.96 -13.65 1.01
C VAL A 170 11.82 -12.86 0.36
N PRO A 171 12.12 -11.81 -0.45
CA PRO A 171 11.10 -11.07 -1.17
C PRO A 171 10.31 -11.96 -2.13
N VAL A 172 8.99 -11.75 -2.17
CA VAL A 172 8.10 -12.49 -3.06
C VAL A 172 7.67 -11.59 -4.22
N LEU A 173 7.83 -12.08 -5.44
CA LEU A 173 7.36 -11.38 -6.62
C LEU A 173 5.84 -11.24 -6.61
N LYS A 174 5.34 -9.98 -6.65
CA LYS A 174 3.90 -9.66 -6.76
C LYS A 174 3.48 -9.50 -8.22
N LYS A 175 4.21 -8.68 -8.98
CA LYS A 175 3.87 -8.37 -10.38
C LYS A 175 5.10 -7.95 -11.19
N TYR A 176 5.15 -8.31 -12.47
CA TYR A 176 6.05 -7.68 -13.44
C TYR A 176 5.41 -6.42 -14.00
N LEU A 177 6.14 -5.30 -14.08
CA LEU A 177 5.61 -4.08 -14.67
C LEU A 177 5.45 -4.16 -16.20
N ILE A 178 6.14 -5.12 -16.82
CA ILE A 178 5.91 -5.53 -18.21
C ILE A 178 5.14 -6.86 -18.13
N GLU A 179 3.92 -6.92 -18.65
CA GLU A 179 3.14 -8.16 -18.71
C GLU A 179 3.97 -9.26 -19.40
N ASP A 180 3.98 -10.46 -18.80
CA ASP A 180 4.77 -11.63 -19.21
C ASP A 180 6.31 -11.53 -19.13
N GLY A 181 6.86 -10.46 -18.52
CA GLY A 181 8.30 -10.28 -18.36
C GLY A 181 8.97 -9.74 -19.64
N CYS A 182 10.30 -9.67 -19.64
CA CYS A 182 11.04 -9.17 -20.82
C CYS A 182 11.34 -10.32 -21.80
N ASP A 183 10.82 -10.20 -23.03
CA ASP A 183 11.13 -11.09 -24.15
C ASP A 183 12.44 -10.65 -24.80
N MET A 184 13.43 -11.55 -24.82
CA MET A 184 14.76 -11.24 -25.37
C MET A 184 14.77 -11.06 -26.89
N THR A 185 13.67 -11.32 -27.59
CA THR A 185 13.55 -11.00 -29.03
C THR A 185 13.38 -9.51 -29.29
N ASP A 186 12.85 -8.76 -28.30
CA ASP A 186 12.43 -7.37 -28.48
C ASP A 186 13.38 -6.37 -27.78
N MET A 187 14.07 -6.77 -26.71
CA MET A 187 15.07 -5.94 -26.03
C MET A 187 16.12 -6.79 -25.29
N GLU A 188 17.37 -6.32 -25.24
CA GLU A 188 18.35 -6.86 -24.30
C GLU A 188 17.90 -6.50 -22.87
N CYS A 189 17.30 -7.46 -22.15
CA CYS A 189 16.74 -7.32 -20.81
C CYS A 189 17.79 -6.97 -19.73
N ARG A 190 18.46 -5.82 -19.86
CA ARG A 190 19.57 -5.37 -19.01
C ARG A 190 19.08 -4.84 -17.66
N ALA A 191 17.84 -4.34 -17.59
CA ALA A 191 17.18 -3.93 -16.36
C ALA A 191 15.66 -4.10 -16.51
N MET A 192 15.02 -4.84 -15.60
CA MET A 192 13.57 -4.88 -15.49
C MET A 192 13.16 -4.40 -14.10
N ARG A 193 12.02 -3.72 -14.03
CA ARG A 193 11.40 -3.31 -12.77
C ARG A 193 10.30 -4.31 -12.42
N VAL A 194 10.28 -4.72 -11.17
CA VAL A 194 9.29 -5.67 -10.64
C VAL A 194 8.76 -5.17 -9.32
N VAL A 195 7.49 -5.48 -9.05
CA VAL A 195 6.85 -5.23 -7.77
C VAL A 195 6.99 -6.48 -6.93
N VAL A 196 7.53 -6.33 -5.74
CA VAL A 196 7.80 -7.41 -4.79
C VAL A 196 7.25 -7.04 -3.43
N ASN A 197 6.80 -8.04 -2.68
CA ASN A 197 6.44 -7.90 -1.28
C ASN A 197 7.64 -8.27 -0.41
N GLY A 198 7.89 -7.48 0.63
CA GLY A 198 8.91 -7.80 1.65
C GLY A 198 10.35 -7.57 1.19
N ALA A 199 10.61 -6.62 0.29
CA ALA A 199 11.98 -6.24 -0.08
C ALA A 199 12.48 -5.04 0.73
N ALA A 200 13.59 -5.22 1.43
CA ALA A 200 14.30 -4.15 2.13
C ALA A 200 15.66 -3.90 1.49
N ASN A 201 16.07 -2.63 1.40
CA ASN A 201 17.40 -2.28 0.91
C ASN A 201 18.45 -2.76 1.93
N THR A 202 19.12 -3.87 1.62
CA THR A 202 20.18 -4.42 2.45
C THR A 202 21.39 -4.75 1.58
N PRO A 203 22.62 -4.75 2.15
CA PRO A 203 23.80 -5.19 1.42
C PRO A 203 23.70 -6.62 0.88
N ASN A 204 22.86 -7.44 1.50
CA ASN A 204 22.70 -8.86 1.20
C ASN A 204 21.57 -9.16 0.20
N LEU A 205 20.75 -8.15 -0.17
CA LEU A 205 19.66 -8.34 -1.12
C LEU A 205 20.23 -8.71 -2.49
N ALA A 206 20.02 -9.96 -2.89
CA ALA A 206 20.51 -10.49 -4.15
C ALA A 206 19.36 -10.91 -5.07
N CYS A 207 19.55 -10.71 -6.38
CA CYS A 207 18.61 -11.12 -7.40
C CYS A 207 19.36 -11.85 -8.51
N LYS A 208 18.70 -12.91 -8.97
CA LYS A 208 19.11 -13.72 -10.11
C LYS A 208 18.07 -13.60 -11.20
N ILE A 209 18.51 -13.23 -12.40
CA ILE A 209 17.70 -13.32 -13.61
C ILE A 209 17.83 -14.76 -14.12
N ILE A 210 16.70 -15.41 -14.35
CA ILE A 210 16.61 -16.76 -14.92
C ILE A 210 15.90 -16.66 -16.26
N ILE A 211 16.55 -17.14 -17.32
CA ILE A 211 15.96 -17.19 -18.65
C ILE A 211 15.17 -18.50 -18.77
N THR A 212 13.87 -18.39 -19.02
CA THR A 212 12.95 -19.53 -19.19
C THR A 212 12.43 -19.56 -20.62
N LYS A 213 12.46 -20.74 -21.25
CA LYS A 213 11.86 -20.93 -22.58
C LYS A 213 10.37 -21.26 -22.44
N VAL A 214 9.51 -20.40 -22.98
CA VAL A 214 8.06 -20.61 -23.04
C VAL A 214 7.69 -21.15 -24.42
N ILE A 215 6.98 -22.27 -24.46
CA ILE A 215 6.48 -22.88 -25.70
C ILE A 215 4.98 -22.60 -25.77
N LEU A 216 4.55 -21.80 -26.75
CA LEU A 216 3.14 -21.58 -27.02
C LEU A 216 2.63 -22.71 -27.90
N VAL A 217 1.58 -23.38 -27.43
CA VAL A 217 0.90 -24.45 -28.17
C VAL A 217 -0.49 -23.93 -28.53
N SER A 218 -0.76 -23.79 -29.83
CA SER A 218 -2.09 -23.48 -30.32
C SER A 218 -2.88 -24.75 -30.58
N LEU A 219 -4.06 -24.83 -29.98
CA LEU A 219 -5.07 -25.83 -30.27
C LEU A 219 -6.05 -25.22 -31.27
N SER A 220 -6.06 -25.72 -32.50
CA SER A 220 -7.09 -25.35 -33.47
C SER A 220 -8.09 -26.49 -33.62
N LEU A 221 -9.37 -26.15 -33.50
CA LEU A 221 -10.48 -27.06 -33.78
C LEU A 221 -10.88 -26.88 -35.24
N SER A 222 -10.72 -27.94 -36.03
CA SER A 222 -11.16 -27.94 -37.42
C SER A 222 -12.67 -28.24 -37.51
N LEU A 223 -13.32 -27.82 -38.60
CA LEU A 223 -14.76 -28.08 -38.84
C LEU A 223 -15.12 -29.57 -38.84
N SER A 224 -14.14 -30.46 -38.99
CA SER A 224 -14.25 -31.92 -38.88
C SER A 224 -14.19 -32.45 -37.44
N LEU A 225 -14.23 -31.59 -36.42
CA LEU A 225 -14.04 -31.93 -34.99
C LEU A 225 -12.68 -32.58 -34.66
N SER A 226 -11.70 -32.55 -35.58
CA SER A 226 -10.34 -32.97 -35.28
C SER A 226 -9.58 -31.88 -34.54
N LEU A 227 -9.02 -32.23 -33.38
CA LEU A 227 -8.05 -31.42 -32.63
C LEU A 227 -6.71 -31.48 -33.37
N SER A 228 -6.21 -30.34 -33.86
CA SER A 228 -4.83 -30.26 -34.35
C SER A 228 -3.99 -29.44 -33.37
N LEU A 229 -2.90 -30.03 -32.91
CA LEU A 229 -1.92 -29.40 -32.04
C LEU A 229 -0.81 -28.79 -32.91
N SER A 230 -0.66 -27.47 -32.90
CA SER A 230 0.43 -26.78 -33.59
C SER A 230 1.33 -26.06 -32.58
N LEU A 231 2.65 -26.28 -32.67
CA LEU A 231 3.62 -25.47 -31.94
C LEU A 231 3.75 -24.15 -32.68
N SER A 232 3.32 -23.05 -32.05
CA SER A 232 3.19 -21.77 -32.74
C SER A 232 4.44 -20.90 -32.63
N LEU A 233 5.08 -20.75 -31.45
CA LEU A 233 6.35 -20.03 -31.27
C LEU A 233 7.05 -20.42 -29.94
N SER A 234 8.38 -20.29 -29.86
CA SER A 234 9.13 -20.35 -28.59
C SER A 234 9.71 -18.98 -28.23
N ARG A 235 9.36 -18.44 -27.06
CA ARG A 235 9.88 -17.16 -26.53
C ARG A 235 10.78 -17.42 -25.32
N SER A 236 11.75 -16.53 -25.08
CA SER A 236 12.64 -16.62 -23.92
C SER A 236 12.32 -15.49 -22.95
N VAL A 237 11.71 -15.84 -21.82
CA VAL A 237 11.23 -14.90 -20.81
C VAL A 237 12.21 -14.85 -19.64
N CYS A 238 12.59 -13.64 -19.26
CA CYS A 238 13.41 -13.43 -18.06
C CYS A 238 12.53 -13.39 -16.79
N LYS A 239 12.84 -14.23 -15.80
CA LYS A 239 12.19 -14.28 -14.49
C LYS A 239 13.16 -13.89 -13.37
N TYR A 240 12.64 -13.34 -12.27
CA TYR A 240 13.46 -13.05 -11.08
C TYR A 240 13.33 -14.13 -10.02
N LEU A 241 14.47 -14.44 -9.40
CA LEU A 241 14.57 -15.15 -8.14
C LEU A 241 15.32 -14.25 -7.15
N PHE A 242 14.70 -13.99 -6.00
CA PHE A 242 15.31 -13.28 -4.88
C PHE A 242 15.99 -14.28 -3.95
N VAL A 243 17.17 -13.92 -3.44
CA VAL A 243 18.00 -14.75 -2.54
C VAL A 243 18.51 -13.89 -1.40
#